data_AF-A0A7V3CXQ3-F1
#
_entry.id   AF-A0A7V3CXQ3-F1
#
_cell.length_a   1.000
_cell.length_b   1.000
_cell.length_c   1.000
_cell.angle_alpha   90.00
_cell.angle_beta   90.00
_cell.angle_gamma   90.00
#
_symmetry.space_group_name_H-M   'P 1'
#
loop_
_entity.id
_entity.type
_entity.pdbx_description
1 polymer ?
#
loop_
_entity_poly.entity_id
_entity_poly.type
_entity_poly.pdbx_seq_one_letter_code
_entity_poly.pdbx_strand_id
1 'polypeptide(L)'
;MGNPTAQYLLRLCNKYGDFKVAIGDQRNKDKPKWTKHQNVLTLWESDKGMDFLGKVNCRQILPCEIVLDMDNDVSEKKLNEICDGLEKYGFPYKAYFTGSKGFHIHIFDDDLIKYSEQSRQKIRHYLISKYGCDTMKASEKTMIALENVPHFKTGNLKKIVRESK
;
A
#
# COMPACT_ATOMS: atom_id res chain seq x y z
N MET A 1 -21.78 2.65 -14.61
CA MET A 1 -20.67 3.28 -13.85
C MET A 1 -19.61 2.22 -13.62
N GLY A 2 -18.34 2.49 -13.92
CA GLY A 2 -17.26 1.50 -13.77
C GLY A 2 -16.99 1.14 -12.31
N ASN A 3 -16.35 -0.02 -12.07
CA ASN A 3 -15.97 -0.44 -10.72
C ASN A 3 -14.96 0.56 -10.11
N PRO A 4 -15.23 1.16 -8.92
CA PRO A 4 -14.36 2.17 -8.33
C PRO A 4 -12.93 1.70 -8.04
N THR A 5 -12.75 0.44 -7.63
CA THR A 5 -11.43 -0.15 -7.35
C THR A 5 -10.61 -0.25 -8.63
N ALA A 6 -11.22 -0.74 -9.71
CA ALA A 6 -10.54 -0.81 -11.01
C ALA A 6 -10.11 0.59 -11.47
N GLN A 7 -11.02 1.57 -11.42
CA GLN A 7 -10.70 2.96 -11.77
C GLN A 7 -9.57 3.55 -10.93
N TYR A 8 -9.52 3.25 -9.63
CA TYR A 8 -8.46 3.70 -8.75
C TYR A 8 -7.09 3.11 -9.14
N LEU A 9 -7.02 1.78 -9.35
CA LEU A 9 -5.79 1.10 -9.75
C LEU A 9 -5.25 1.62 -11.08
N LEU A 10 -6.14 1.93 -12.03
CA LEU A 10 -5.75 2.49 -13.31
C LEU A 10 -5.23 3.91 -13.21
N ARG A 11 -5.81 4.74 -12.33
CA ARG A 11 -5.26 6.08 -12.06
C ARG A 11 -3.85 5.99 -11.49
N LEU A 12 -3.61 5.06 -10.57
CA LEU A 12 -2.26 4.81 -10.05
C LEU A 12 -1.32 4.34 -11.17
N CYS A 13 -1.77 3.40 -11.98
CA CYS A 13 -0.97 2.84 -13.08
C CYS A 13 -0.59 3.90 -14.12
N ASN A 14 -1.55 4.76 -14.49
CA ASN A 14 -1.31 5.86 -15.41
C ASN A 14 -0.35 6.90 -14.83
N LYS A 15 -0.36 7.11 -13.51
CA LYS A 15 0.51 8.11 -12.87
C LYS A 15 1.92 7.58 -12.59
N TYR A 16 2.05 6.33 -12.17
CA TYR A 16 3.30 5.81 -11.58
C TYR A 16 3.90 4.62 -12.33
N GLY A 17 3.27 4.19 -13.43
CA GLY A 17 3.67 3.01 -14.18
C GLY A 17 2.98 1.73 -13.70
N ASP A 18 3.19 0.66 -14.45
CA ASP A 18 2.58 -0.64 -14.19
C ASP A 18 3.11 -1.28 -12.89
N PHE A 19 2.24 -2.02 -12.22
CA PHE A 19 2.54 -2.72 -10.98
C PHE A 19 1.67 -3.95 -10.84
N LYS A 20 2.04 -4.86 -9.94
CA LYS A 20 1.27 -6.07 -9.72
C LYS A 20 0.18 -5.92 -8.67
N VAL A 21 -0.91 -6.62 -8.93
CA VAL A 21 -2.08 -6.74 -8.05
C VAL A 21 -2.38 -8.21 -7.76
N ALA A 22 -3.07 -8.45 -6.65
CA ALA A 22 -3.58 -9.78 -6.29
C ALA A 22 -4.87 -9.67 -5.48
N ILE A 23 -5.58 -10.80 -5.42
CA ILE A 23 -6.71 -11.02 -4.51
C ILE A 23 -6.23 -11.99 -3.44
N GLY A 24 -6.31 -11.56 -2.18
CA GLY A 24 -6.14 -12.40 -1.01
C GLY A 24 -7.46 -12.65 -0.29
N ASP A 25 -7.65 -13.85 0.24
CA ASP A 25 -8.69 -14.15 1.24
C ASP A 25 -8.12 -15.08 2.30
N GLN A 26 -8.02 -14.56 3.52
CA GLN A 26 -7.53 -15.31 4.69
C GLN A 26 -8.56 -15.32 5.83
N ARG A 27 -9.83 -15.03 5.51
CA ARG A 27 -10.90 -15.08 6.53
C ARG A 27 -11.13 -16.51 7.02
N ASN A 28 -10.93 -17.49 6.14
CA ASN A 28 -10.78 -18.89 6.51
C ASN A 28 -9.28 -19.20 6.70
N LYS A 29 -8.85 -19.32 7.95
CA LYS A 29 -7.44 -19.58 8.31
C LYS A 29 -6.93 -20.94 7.82
N ASP A 30 -7.81 -21.91 7.65
CA ASP A 30 -7.44 -23.26 7.22
C ASP A 30 -7.26 -23.37 5.71
N LYS A 31 -7.81 -22.41 4.95
CA LYS A 31 -7.78 -22.40 3.48
C LYS A 31 -7.51 -20.99 2.95
N PRO A 32 -6.33 -20.40 3.23
CA PRO A 32 -5.97 -19.11 2.66
C PRO A 32 -5.91 -19.22 1.14
N LYS A 33 -6.49 -18.23 0.45
CA LYS A 33 -6.48 -18.14 -1.01
C LYS A 33 -5.72 -16.91 -1.45
N TRP A 34 -4.82 -17.11 -2.40
CA TRP A 34 -4.10 -16.04 -3.09
C TRP A 34 -4.15 -16.30 -4.58
N THR A 35 -4.50 -15.29 -5.35
CA THR A 35 -4.30 -15.34 -6.81
C THR A 35 -2.84 -15.11 -7.14
N LYS A 36 -2.41 -15.54 -8.33
CA LYS A 36 -1.12 -15.11 -8.87
C LYS A 36 -1.09 -13.57 -8.99
N HIS A 37 0.10 -13.00 -8.82
CA HIS A 37 0.32 -11.58 -9.05
C HIS A 37 0.16 -11.30 -10.55
N GLN A 38 -0.65 -10.31 -10.90
CA GLN A 38 -0.92 -9.93 -12.28
C GLN A 38 -0.67 -8.43 -12.46
N ASN A 39 -0.16 -8.04 -13.62
CA ASN A 39 0.09 -6.64 -13.95
C ASN A 39 -1.23 -5.91 -14.24
N VAL A 40 -1.35 -4.65 -13.83
CA VAL A 40 -2.56 -3.85 -14.05
C VAL A 40 -2.80 -3.61 -15.53
N LEU A 41 -1.75 -3.29 -16.31
CA LEU A 41 -1.89 -3.03 -17.74
C LEU A 41 -2.42 -4.26 -18.50
N THR A 42 -1.90 -5.45 -18.22
CA THR A 42 -2.38 -6.70 -18.85
C THR A 42 -3.86 -6.98 -18.51
N LEU A 43 -4.31 -6.65 -17.30
CA LEU A 43 -5.69 -6.87 -16.89
C LEU A 43 -6.66 -5.88 -17.54
N TRP A 44 -6.22 -4.66 -17.84
CA TRP A 44 -7.06 -3.63 -18.46
C TRP A 44 -7.53 -3.99 -19.88
N GLU A 45 -6.79 -4.86 -20.58
CA GLU A 45 -7.03 -5.21 -21.98
C GLU A 45 -8.26 -6.12 -22.22
N SER A 46 -8.97 -6.55 -21.17
CA SER A 46 -10.14 -7.43 -21.30
C SER A 46 -11.19 -7.21 -20.23
N ASP A 47 -12.45 -7.50 -20.56
CA ASP A 47 -13.58 -7.44 -19.61
C ASP A 47 -13.34 -8.33 -18.37
N LYS A 48 -12.81 -9.54 -18.57
CA LYS A 48 -12.46 -10.46 -17.47
C LYS A 48 -11.39 -9.88 -16.55
N GLY A 49 -10.41 -9.18 -17.12
CA GLY A 49 -9.36 -8.53 -16.33
C GLY A 49 -9.88 -7.30 -15.59
N MET A 50 -10.82 -6.56 -16.17
CA MET A 50 -11.55 -5.48 -15.49
C MET A 50 -12.38 -5.99 -14.31
N ASP A 51 -13.09 -7.11 -14.48
CA ASP A 51 -13.80 -7.79 -13.39
C ASP A 51 -12.84 -8.25 -12.28
N PHE A 52 -11.64 -8.68 -12.64
CA PHE A 52 -10.59 -9.03 -11.68
C PHE A 52 -10.10 -7.81 -10.91
N LEU A 53 -9.76 -6.71 -11.60
CA LEU A 53 -9.32 -5.45 -10.99
C LEU A 53 -10.38 -4.91 -10.01
N GLY A 54 -11.66 -5.12 -10.30
CA GLY A 54 -12.75 -4.75 -9.42
C GLY A 54 -12.82 -5.50 -8.08
N LYS A 55 -12.09 -6.60 -7.95
CA LYS A 55 -12.04 -7.48 -6.76
C LYS A 55 -10.68 -7.47 -6.06
N VAL A 56 -9.68 -6.81 -6.64
CA VAL A 56 -8.32 -6.71 -6.08
C VAL A 56 -8.36 -6.07 -4.70
N ASN A 57 -7.58 -6.62 -3.78
CA ASN A 57 -7.41 -6.06 -2.44
C ASN A 57 -5.94 -5.94 -2.00
N CYS A 58 -5.00 -6.28 -2.86
CA CYS A 58 -3.58 -6.08 -2.64
C CYS A 58 -2.90 -5.52 -3.90
N ARG A 59 -1.93 -4.62 -3.72
CA ARG A 59 -1.04 -4.12 -4.79
C ARG A 59 0.41 -4.09 -4.33
N GLN A 60 1.35 -4.03 -5.26
CA GLN A 60 2.74 -3.72 -4.96
C GLN A 60 2.91 -2.29 -4.44
N ILE A 61 3.95 -2.07 -3.65
CA ILE A 61 4.41 -0.73 -3.27
C ILE A 61 4.93 -0.03 -4.53
N LEU A 62 4.51 1.21 -4.74
CA LEU A 62 4.87 1.96 -5.94
C LEU A 62 6.31 2.49 -5.87
N PRO A 63 6.97 2.74 -7.03
CA PRO A 63 8.33 3.30 -7.05
C PRO A 63 8.48 4.64 -6.33
N CYS A 64 7.44 5.47 -6.31
CA CYS A 64 7.41 6.76 -5.60
C CYS A 64 6.90 6.67 -4.15
N GLU A 65 6.67 5.47 -3.64
CA GLU A 65 5.96 5.28 -2.38
C GLU A 65 6.87 4.68 -1.31
N ILE A 66 6.76 5.21 -0.08
CA ILE A 66 7.29 4.60 1.13
C ILE A 66 6.11 4.22 2.02
N VAL A 67 6.06 2.97 2.48
CA VAL A 67 5.03 2.48 3.39
C VAL A 67 5.66 2.17 4.74
N LEU A 68 5.25 2.92 5.77
CA LEU A 68 5.57 2.60 7.15
C LEU A 68 4.46 1.71 7.70
N ASP A 69 4.74 0.41 7.84
CA ASP A 69 3.80 -0.58 8.37
C ASP A 69 4.05 -0.81 9.86
N MET A 70 3.09 -0.39 10.68
CA MET A 70 3.10 -0.47 12.14
C MET A 70 2.30 -1.69 12.60
N ASP A 71 2.93 -2.87 12.63
CA ASP A 71 2.28 -4.12 13.07
C ASP A 71 2.76 -4.63 14.45
N ASN A 72 3.98 -4.26 14.89
CA ASN A 72 4.58 -4.79 16.12
C ASN A 72 4.38 -3.91 17.36
N ASP A 73 4.55 -2.59 17.23
CA ASP A 73 4.39 -1.59 18.30
C ASP A 73 3.26 -0.62 17.93
N VAL A 74 2.04 -1.10 18.09
CA VAL A 74 0.85 -0.38 17.66
C VAL A 74 0.30 0.47 18.80
N SER A 75 0.44 1.79 18.69
CA SER A 75 -0.28 2.74 19.53
C SER A 75 -0.60 4.02 18.76
N GLU A 76 -1.70 4.67 19.11
CA GLU A 76 -2.04 5.99 18.56
C GLU A 76 -0.96 7.04 18.90
N LYS A 77 -0.32 6.92 20.06
CA LYS A 77 0.82 7.75 20.45
C LYS A 77 1.96 7.62 19.44
N LYS A 78 2.38 6.39 19.13
CA LYS A 78 3.45 6.13 18.15
C LYS A 78 3.07 6.61 16.75
N LEU A 79 1.82 6.38 16.34
CA LEU A 79 1.29 6.87 15.07
C LEU A 79 1.44 8.39 14.98
N ASN A 80 1.03 9.11 16.03
CA ASN A 80 1.13 10.56 16.07
C ASN A 80 2.58 11.04 16.07
N GLU A 81 3.48 10.41 16.84
CA GLU A 81 4.92 10.72 16.82
C GLU A 81 5.53 10.60 15.42
N ILE A 82 5.17 9.55 14.66
CA ILE A 82 5.66 9.38 13.29
C ILE A 82 5.09 10.48 12.40
N CYS A 83 3.78 10.69 12.42
CA CYS A 83 3.10 11.69 11.61
C CYS A 83 3.62 13.11 11.86
N ASP A 84 3.78 13.51 13.13
CA ASP A 84 4.34 14.82 13.51
C ASP A 84 5.79 14.96 13.02
N GLY A 85 6.56 13.88 13.07
CA GLY A 85 7.90 13.82 12.49
C GLY A 85 7.87 14.05 10.98
N LEU A 86 6.98 13.38 10.25
CA LEU A 86 6.82 13.56 8.80
C LEU A 86 6.43 15.00 8.45
N GLU A 87 5.49 15.60 9.16
CA GLU A 87 5.08 17.00 9.00
C GLU A 87 6.24 17.96 9.23
N LYS A 88 7.02 17.74 10.29
CA LYS A 88 8.20 18.56 10.61
C LYS A 88 9.24 18.56 9.48
N TYR A 89 9.38 17.45 8.76
CA TYR A 89 10.30 17.34 7.61
C TYR A 89 9.62 17.65 6.26
N GLY A 90 8.35 18.04 6.24
CA GLY A 90 7.63 18.40 5.04
C GLY A 90 7.24 17.21 4.14
N PHE A 91 7.17 15.99 4.68
CA PHE A 91 6.73 14.82 3.91
C PHE A 91 5.20 14.76 3.83
N PRO A 92 4.59 14.76 2.63
CA PRO A 92 3.17 14.50 2.48
C PRO A 92 2.87 13.03 2.78
N TYR A 93 1.80 12.76 3.54
CA TYR A 93 1.45 11.38 3.89
C TYR A 93 -0.06 11.16 4.08
N LYS A 94 -0.45 9.88 4.00
CA LYS A 94 -1.77 9.39 4.39
C LYS A 94 -1.62 8.18 5.30
N ALA A 95 -2.15 8.28 6.51
CA ALA A 95 -2.18 7.20 7.48
C ALA A 95 -3.54 6.49 7.45
N TYR A 96 -3.50 5.16 7.39
CA TYR A 96 -4.66 4.29 7.34
C TYR A 96 -4.65 3.31 8.51
N PHE A 97 -5.79 3.15 9.17
CA PHE A 97 -6.04 1.94 9.93
C PHE A 97 -6.16 0.76 8.97
N THR A 98 -5.43 -0.32 9.24
CA THR A 98 -5.30 -1.46 8.31
C THR A 98 -6.58 -2.28 8.13
N GLY A 99 -7.58 -2.08 8.98
CA GLY A 99 -8.72 -2.98 9.11
C GLY A 99 -8.44 -4.17 10.03
N SER A 100 -7.24 -4.27 10.60
CA SER A 100 -6.90 -5.31 11.58
C SER A 100 -6.41 -4.70 12.90
N LYS A 101 -5.11 -4.71 13.16
CA LYS A 101 -4.54 -4.15 14.40
C LYS A 101 -3.62 -2.97 14.12
N GLY A 102 -2.82 -3.02 13.05
CA GLY A 102 -1.83 -2.01 12.73
C GLY A 102 -2.33 -0.79 11.95
N PHE A 103 -1.37 0.09 11.65
CA PHE A 103 -1.54 1.25 10.78
C PHE A 103 -0.55 1.18 9.61
N HIS A 104 -0.97 1.66 8.44
CA HIS A 104 -0.07 1.92 7.32
C HIS A 104 0.03 3.43 7.11
N ILE A 105 1.24 3.98 7.04
CA ILE A 105 1.48 5.37 6.67
C ILE A 105 2.13 5.37 5.30
N HIS A 106 1.43 5.93 4.32
CA HIS A 106 1.88 6.02 2.94
C HIS A 106 2.45 7.41 2.68
N ILE A 107 3.71 7.47 2.25
CA ILE A 107 4.41 8.70 1.86
C ILE A 107 4.64 8.62 0.36
N PHE A 108 4.18 9.62 -0.38
CA PHE A 108 4.37 9.71 -1.83
C PHE A 108 5.39 10.80 -2.13
N ASP A 109 6.52 10.40 -2.70
CA ASP A 109 7.61 11.29 -3.09
C ASP A 109 8.01 10.98 -4.54
N ASP A 110 7.60 11.87 -5.45
CA ASP A 110 7.88 11.73 -6.88
C ASP A 110 9.39 11.80 -7.19
N ASP A 111 10.22 12.39 -6.30
CA ASP A 111 11.66 12.41 -6.46
C ASP A 111 12.30 11.03 -6.31
N LEU A 112 11.64 10.08 -5.63
CA LEU A 112 12.13 8.71 -5.52
C LEU A 112 12.31 8.06 -6.89
N ILE A 113 11.45 8.37 -7.86
CA ILE A 113 11.49 7.80 -9.22
C ILE A 113 12.83 8.10 -9.92
N LYS A 114 13.50 9.20 -9.55
CA LYS A 114 14.80 9.62 -10.12
C LYS A 114 15.95 8.69 -9.72
N TYR A 115 15.78 7.90 -8.67
CA TYR A 115 16.80 6.99 -8.17
C TYR A 115 16.61 5.57 -8.71
N SER A 116 17.68 4.79 -8.77
CA SER A 116 17.61 3.35 -9.11
C SER A 116 16.82 2.55 -8.07
N GLU A 117 16.27 1.38 -8.44
CA GLU A 117 15.55 0.48 -7.52
C GLU A 117 16.34 0.21 -6.23
N GLN A 118 17.65 -0.04 -6.34
CA GLN A 118 18.52 -0.28 -5.19
C GLN A 118 18.65 0.96 -4.28
N SER A 119 18.78 2.15 -4.85
CA SER A 119 18.85 3.39 -4.08
C SER A 119 17.51 3.70 -3.40
N ARG A 120 16.38 3.52 -4.10
CA ARG A 120 15.04 3.66 -3.51
C ARG A 120 14.85 2.68 -2.35
N GLN A 121 15.24 1.42 -2.51
CA GLN A 121 15.17 0.43 -1.44
C GLN A 121 15.99 0.84 -0.21
N LYS A 122 17.21 1.39 -0.39
CA LYS A 122 18.02 1.91 0.72
C LYS A 122 17.36 3.09 1.43
N ILE A 123 16.80 4.04 0.67
CA ILE A 123 16.08 5.20 1.21
C ILE A 123 14.86 4.74 2.02
N ARG A 124 14.04 3.84 1.45
CA ARG A 124 12.89 3.24 2.16
C ARG A 124 13.33 2.54 3.43
N HIS A 125 14.35 1.68 3.34
CA HIS A 125 14.85 0.96 4.50
C HIS A 125 15.29 1.91 5.61
N TYR A 126 16.05 2.96 5.27
CA TYR A 126 16.45 3.97 6.26
C TYR A 126 15.24 4.60 6.96
N LEU A 127 14.24 5.07 6.22
CA LEU A 127 13.08 5.73 6.81
C LEU A 127 12.22 4.76 7.63
N ILE A 128 11.99 3.54 7.12
CA ILE A 128 11.24 2.49 7.81
C ILE A 128 11.93 2.09 9.12
N SER A 129 13.25 1.85 9.09
CA SER A 129 14.02 1.52 10.28
C SER A 129 14.07 2.67 11.29
N LYS A 130 14.17 3.93 10.83
CA LYS A 130 14.15 5.11 11.70
C LYS A 130 12.91 5.17 12.59
N TYR A 131 11.76 4.72 12.09
CA TYR A 131 10.51 4.71 12.83
C TYR A 131 10.19 3.37 13.52
N GLY A 132 11.01 2.34 13.33
CA GLY A 132 10.79 1.00 13.92
C GLY A 132 9.67 0.20 13.24
N CYS A 133 9.39 0.46 11.96
CA CYS A 133 8.36 -0.22 11.18
C CYS A 133 8.90 -1.49 10.48
N ASP A 134 8.02 -2.28 9.86
CA ASP A 134 8.40 -3.52 9.15
C ASP A 134 9.32 -3.25 7.95
N THR A 135 10.60 -3.61 8.08
CA THR A 135 11.65 -3.40 7.06
C THR A 135 11.43 -4.19 5.78
N MET A 136 10.56 -5.22 5.78
CA MET A 136 10.19 -5.92 4.54
C MET A 136 9.45 -5.01 3.54
N LYS A 137 8.89 -3.87 3.99
CA LYS A 137 8.28 -2.88 3.10
C LYS A 137 9.29 -2.02 2.33
N ALA A 138 10.58 -2.21 2.54
CA ALA A 138 11.61 -1.51 1.77
C ALA A 138 11.62 -1.92 0.29
N SER A 139 11.10 -3.11 -0.05
CA SER A 139 11.04 -3.63 -1.42
C SER A 139 9.74 -3.23 -2.12
N GLU A 140 9.84 -2.71 -3.35
CA GLU A 140 8.70 -2.46 -4.25
C GLU A 140 7.95 -3.75 -4.60
N LYS A 141 8.62 -4.89 -4.50
CA LYS A 141 8.03 -6.19 -4.84
C LYS A 141 7.03 -6.67 -3.77
N THR A 142 7.06 -6.06 -2.59
CA THR A 142 6.18 -6.40 -1.47
C THR A 142 4.75 -5.97 -1.76
N MET A 143 3.81 -6.90 -1.52
CA MET A 143 2.39 -6.62 -1.61
C MET A 143 1.90 -5.97 -0.32
N ILE A 144 1.07 -4.94 -0.47
CA ILE A 144 0.35 -4.29 0.63
C ILE A 144 -1.14 -4.39 0.36
N ALA A 145 -1.94 -4.41 1.43
CA ALA A 145 -3.40 -4.31 1.30
C ALA A 145 -3.75 -2.94 0.69
N LEU A 146 -4.58 -2.96 -0.34
CA LEU A 146 -5.02 -1.78 -1.10
C LEU A 146 -5.83 -0.83 -0.20
N GLU A 147 -5.76 0.47 -0.47
CA GLU A 147 -6.48 1.48 0.30
C GLU A 147 -7.99 1.42 0.02
N ASN A 148 -8.80 1.80 1.01
CA ASN A 148 -10.27 1.92 0.88
C ASN A 148 -11.01 0.65 0.42
N VAL A 149 -10.41 -0.53 0.61
CA VAL A 149 -11.06 -1.82 0.38
C VAL A 149 -11.07 -2.67 1.65
N PRO A 150 -11.96 -3.67 1.74
CA PRO A 150 -11.95 -4.66 2.82
C PRO A 150 -10.60 -5.38 2.95
N HIS A 151 -10.07 -5.43 4.17
CA HIS A 151 -8.84 -6.14 4.49
C HIS A 151 -9.01 -7.66 4.32
N PHE A 152 -8.08 -8.32 3.64
CA PHE A 152 -8.21 -9.73 3.24
C PHE A 152 -8.29 -10.74 4.41
N LYS A 153 -7.85 -10.38 5.62
CA LYS A 153 -7.97 -11.25 6.81
C LYS A 153 -9.27 -11.04 7.59
N THR A 154 -9.75 -9.80 7.66
CA THR A 154 -10.80 -9.40 8.61
C THR A 154 -12.10 -8.97 7.92
N GLY A 155 -12.04 -8.58 6.64
CA GLY A 155 -13.16 -7.97 5.92
C GLY A 155 -13.46 -6.53 6.32
N ASN A 156 -12.79 -5.99 7.33
CA ASN A 156 -12.97 -4.61 7.76
C ASN A 156 -12.38 -3.66 6.74
N LEU A 157 -13.07 -2.55 6.48
CA LEU A 157 -12.62 -1.52 5.56
C LEU A 157 -11.38 -0.79 6.11
N LYS A 158 -10.34 -0.64 5.29
CA LYS A 158 -9.24 0.29 5.55
C LYS A 158 -9.76 1.73 5.52
N LYS A 159 -9.47 2.52 6.56
CA LYS A 159 -9.94 3.90 6.69
C LYS A 159 -8.77 4.84 6.95
N ILE A 160 -8.81 6.03 6.36
CA ILE A 160 -7.90 7.12 6.71
C ILE A 160 -8.13 7.50 8.17
N VAL A 161 -7.04 7.65 8.91
CA VAL A 161 -7.05 8.12 10.30
C VAL A 161 -6.36 9.48 10.45
N ARG A 162 -5.43 9.81 9.54
CA ARG A 162 -4.73 11.09 9.51
C ARG A 162 -4.12 11.32 8.13
N GLU A 163 -4.01 12.56 7.68
CA GLU A 163 -3.25 12.93 6.49
C GLU A 163 -2.60 14.31 6.69
N SER A 164 -1.49 14.56 5.99
CA SER A 164 -0.85 15.87 5.97
C SER A 164 -1.81 16.93 5.39
N LYS A 165 -1.76 18.14 5.95
CA LYS A 165 -2.53 19.29 5.42
C LYS A 165 -2.00 19.77 4.08
#